data_AF-A0A2L2T3G5-F1
#
_entry.id   AF-A0A2L2T3G5-F1
#
_cell.length_a   1.000
_cell.length_b   1.000
_cell.length_c   1.000
_cell.angle_alpha   90.00
_cell.angle_beta   90.00
_cell.angle_gamma   90.00
#
_symmetry.space_group_name_H-M   'P 1'
#
loop_
_entity.id
_entity.type
_entity.pdbx_description
1 polymer ?
#
loop_
_entity_poly.entity_id
_entity_poly.type
_entity_poly.pdbx_seq_one_letter_code
_entity_poly.pdbx_strand_id
1 'polypeptide(L)'
;MSDKAQDRINAIGNQLLPPINKVAPGSSKLRVEGKVVIITGTNSPLGIGRATAHQYAESGARALYLCDFDDTHLETHKKEINAAFPSVEIHTRCFDAADEDKVKEVVDDAIQRYGRLDVFFANAGIVGRTTLFSDFSKDEFMSIMNTNTSSVFLAAKYAAPAMMETSPDKPHSGGSIIGTASVAGIRSNAGSTPYSASKAAVVSLAQTISYQLAGTGVRVNAICPGLIETGMTASVYEAARARGSEKKIGQLNPLKRGGRADEIARVALFLGSDESSYVNGQAWAVDAILQNTSIIKLFQFIGSDAGLDQRE
;
A
#
# COMPACT_ATOMS: atom_id res chain seq x y z
N MET A 1 6.92 21.66 -2.56
CA MET A 1 8.40 21.61 -2.67
C MET A 1 8.90 23.03 -2.83
N SER A 2 9.97 23.42 -2.13
CA SER A 2 10.61 24.72 -2.38
C SER A 2 11.39 24.68 -3.70
N ASP A 3 11.59 25.83 -4.35
CA ASP A 3 12.32 25.93 -5.63
C ASP A 3 13.71 25.27 -5.56
N LYS A 4 14.38 25.36 -4.40
CA LYS A 4 15.69 24.73 -4.16
C LYS A 4 15.67 23.19 -4.19
N ALA A 5 14.56 22.55 -3.83
CA ALA A 5 14.44 21.09 -3.91
C ALA A 5 14.24 20.66 -5.38
N GLN A 6 13.46 21.43 -6.14
CA GLN A 6 13.26 21.18 -7.56
C GLN A 6 14.57 21.33 -8.36
N ASP A 7 15.39 22.33 -8.03
CA ASP A 7 16.71 22.53 -8.66
C ASP A 7 17.67 21.37 -8.41
N ARG A 8 17.64 20.78 -7.20
CA ARG A 8 18.47 19.61 -6.85
C ARG A 8 18.03 18.35 -7.59
N ILE A 9 16.72 18.14 -7.75
CA ILE A 9 16.16 17.03 -8.52
C ILE A 9 16.53 17.19 -10.00
N ASN A 10 16.40 18.39 -10.55
CA ASN A 10 16.74 18.69 -11.95
C ASN A 10 18.24 18.47 -12.23
N ALA A 11 19.12 18.67 -11.23
CA ALA A 11 20.56 18.44 -11.36
C ALA A 11 20.95 16.94 -11.53
N ILE A 12 20.04 16.00 -11.27
CA ILE A 12 20.29 14.55 -11.42
C ILE A 12 20.12 14.08 -12.89
N GLY A 13 19.58 14.91 -13.78
CA GLY A 13 19.49 14.63 -15.23
C GLY A 13 18.66 13.39 -15.61
N ASN A 14 18.86 12.85 -16.82
CA ASN A 14 18.08 11.77 -17.49
C ASN A 14 18.04 10.38 -16.78
N GLN A 15 18.42 10.28 -15.51
CA GLN A 15 18.28 9.06 -14.70
C GLN A 15 17.02 9.05 -13.82
N LEU A 16 16.17 10.07 -13.92
CA LEU A 16 14.97 10.20 -13.11
C LEU A 16 13.89 9.22 -13.57
N LEU A 17 13.33 8.48 -12.61
CA LEU A 17 12.12 7.70 -12.83
C LEU A 17 10.97 8.66 -13.17
N PRO A 18 9.89 8.18 -13.80
CA PRO A 18 8.73 9.02 -14.13
C PRO A 18 8.28 9.82 -12.90
N PRO A 19 7.92 11.11 -13.02
CA PRO A 19 7.54 11.89 -11.85
C PRO A 19 6.34 11.27 -11.14
N ILE A 20 6.35 11.29 -9.80
CA ILE A 20 5.17 10.88 -9.03
C ILE A 20 4.06 11.89 -9.29
N ASN A 21 2.93 11.40 -9.81
CA ASN A 21 1.79 12.24 -10.14
C ASN A 21 1.01 12.65 -8.87
N LYS A 22 1.50 13.70 -8.19
CA LYS A 22 0.88 14.23 -6.98
C LYS A 22 -0.50 14.81 -7.28
N VAL A 23 -1.50 14.44 -6.48
CA VAL A 23 -2.89 14.95 -6.61
C VAL A 23 -3.16 16.19 -5.78
N ALA A 24 -2.29 16.47 -4.80
CA ALA A 24 -2.40 17.63 -3.93
C ALA A 24 -1.00 18.10 -3.50
N PRO A 25 -0.88 19.34 -2.99
CA PRO A 25 0.35 19.78 -2.33
C PRO A 25 0.77 18.87 -1.16
N GLY A 26 2.02 18.99 -0.73
CA GLY A 26 2.51 18.39 0.51
C GLY A 26 1.80 18.99 1.73
N SER A 27 1.85 18.27 2.86
CA SER A 27 1.35 18.78 4.14
C SER A 27 2.13 20.02 4.57
N SER A 28 1.46 21.00 5.19
CA SER A 28 2.11 22.18 5.77
C SER A 28 2.87 21.88 7.07
N LYS A 29 2.68 20.69 7.65
CA LYS A 29 3.37 20.20 8.85
C LYS A 29 4.03 18.85 8.62
N LEU A 30 5.15 18.61 9.30
CA LEU A 30 5.80 17.30 9.39
C LEU A 30 4.93 16.37 10.25
N ARG A 31 4.34 15.34 9.63
CA ARG A 31 3.35 14.46 10.28
C ARG A 31 3.96 13.21 10.91
N VAL A 32 5.24 12.96 10.63
CA VAL A 32 5.98 11.76 11.05
C VAL A 32 7.41 12.10 11.46
N GLU A 33 7.61 13.31 12.00
CA GLU A 33 8.92 13.77 12.47
C GLU A 33 9.52 12.79 13.48
N GLY A 34 10.79 12.43 13.29
CA GLY A 34 11.50 11.50 14.17
C GLY A 34 11.15 10.01 13.99
N LYS A 35 10.13 9.67 13.18
CA LYS A 35 9.66 8.28 13.02
C LYS A 35 10.52 7.45 12.08
N VAL A 36 10.69 6.18 12.40
CA VAL A 36 11.35 5.15 11.59
C VAL A 36 10.30 4.28 10.89
N VAL A 37 10.44 4.14 9.57
CA VAL A 37 9.41 3.55 8.71
C VAL A 37 9.99 2.45 7.83
N ILE A 38 9.34 1.30 7.80
CA ILE A 38 9.66 0.21 6.87
C ILE A 38 8.55 0.09 5.83
N ILE A 39 8.91 0.00 4.55
CA ILE A 39 7.97 -0.14 3.43
C ILE A 39 8.43 -1.29 2.53
N THR A 40 7.57 -2.28 2.31
CA THR A 40 7.82 -3.36 1.34
C THR A 40 7.13 -3.08 0.00
N GLY A 41 7.67 -3.60 -1.11
CA GLY A 41 7.09 -3.36 -2.44
C GLY A 41 7.38 -1.95 -2.97
N THR A 42 8.61 -1.48 -2.83
CA THR A 42 9.05 -0.11 -3.16
C THR A 42 9.74 0.03 -4.52
N ASN A 43 10.05 -1.07 -5.21
CA ASN A 43 10.87 -1.04 -6.43
C ASN A 43 10.12 -0.44 -7.63
N SER A 44 8.80 -0.63 -7.73
CA SER A 44 8.04 -0.17 -8.91
C SER A 44 8.14 1.35 -9.13
N PRO A 45 8.57 1.82 -10.32
CA PRO A 45 8.63 3.24 -10.64
C PRO A 45 7.28 3.98 -10.56
N LEU A 46 6.16 3.28 -10.75
CA LEU A 46 4.82 3.86 -10.64
C LEU A 46 4.06 3.34 -9.41
N GLY A 47 4.76 2.68 -8.49
CA GLY A 47 4.17 1.92 -7.39
C GLY A 47 3.65 2.76 -6.23
N ILE A 48 2.72 2.17 -5.48
CA ILE A 48 2.24 2.71 -4.21
C ILE A 48 3.40 2.82 -3.20
N GLY A 49 4.26 1.81 -3.09
CA GLY A 49 5.40 1.82 -2.16
C GLY A 49 6.34 3.01 -2.39
N ARG A 50 6.69 3.29 -3.66
CA ARG A 50 7.47 4.48 -4.03
C ARG A 50 6.76 5.77 -3.62
N ALA A 51 5.49 5.93 -4.00
CA ALA A 51 4.73 7.13 -3.65
C ALA A 51 4.67 7.33 -2.13
N THR A 52 4.49 6.25 -1.36
CA THR A 52 4.51 6.27 0.10
C THR A 52 5.86 6.70 0.64
N ALA A 53 6.98 6.15 0.15
CA ALA A 53 8.31 6.56 0.58
C ALA A 53 8.54 8.07 0.42
N HIS A 54 8.16 8.65 -0.72
CA HIS A 54 8.24 10.10 -0.93
C HIS A 54 7.31 10.89 0.00
N GLN A 55 6.09 10.41 0.27
CA GLN A 55 5.16 11.07 1.19
C GLN A 55 5.66 11.08 2.64
N TYR A 56 6.30 9.99 3.10
CA TYR A 56 6.91 9.95 4.43
C TYR A 56 8.17 10.79 4.52
N ALA A 57 9.02 10.80 3.48
CA ALA A 57 10.20 11.67 3.42
C ALA A 57 9.79 13.17 3.46
N GLU A 58 8.81 13.57 2.64
CA GLU A 58 8.27 14.93 2.64
C GLU A 58 7.64 15.31 4.00
N SER A 59 7.18 14.32 4.76
CA SER A 59 6.54 14.52 6.06
C SER A 59 7.48 14.39 7.26
N GLY A 60 8.79 14.35 7.02
CA GLY A 60 9.83 14.48 8.06
C GLY A 60 10.26 13.17 8.72
N ALA A 61 10.04 12.01 8.10
CA ALA A 61 10.53 10.75 8.66
C ALA A 61 12.02 10.82 8.99
N ARG A 62 12.45 10.22 10.10
CA ARG A 62 13.87 10.12 10.46
C ARG A 62 14.59 9.17 9.53
N ALA A 63 14.01 7.99 9.33
CA ALA A 63 14.59 6.96 8.47
C ALA A 63 13.51 6.18 7.71
N LEU A 64 13.83 5.82 6.47
CA LEU A 64 13.02 4.95 5.62
C LEU A 64 13.81 3.71 5.21
N TYR A 65 13.19 2.55 5.38
CA TYR A 65 13.63 1.30 4.78
C TYR A 65 12.80 1.04 3.52
N LEU A 66 13.46 1.09 2.37
CA LEU A 66 12.91 0.75 1.06
C LEU A 66 13.21 -0.72 0.78
N CYS A 67 12.21 -1.56 0.95
CA CYS A 67 12.33 -3.00 0.82
C CYS A 67 11.58 -3.49 -0.41
N ASP A 68 12.16 -4.43 -1.14
CA ASP A 68 11.50 -5.12 -2.25
C ASP A 68 12.20 -6.45 -2.57
N PHE A 69 11.53 -7.33 -3.30
CA PHE A 69 12.11 -8.58 -3.80
C PHE A 69 13.17 -8.33 -4.88
N ASP A 70 13.05 -7.21 -5.60
CA ASP A 70 13.96 -6.80 -6.67
C ASP A 70 14.55 -5.41 -6.38
N ASP A 71 15.84 -5.20 -6.64
CA ASP A 71 16.57 -3.98 -6.29
C ASP A 71 16.80 -3.00 -7.45
N THR A 72 16.30 -3.30 -8.65
CA THR A 72 16.59 -2.58 -9.91
C THR A 72 16.46 -1.06 -9.79
N HIS A 73 15.48 -0.57 -9.02
CA HIS A 73 15.20 0.86 -8.85
C HIS A 73 15.35 1.35 -7.41
N LEU A 74 15.69 0.50 -6.43
CA LEU A 74 15.77 0.91 -5.02
C LEU A 74 16.81 2.00 -4.80
N GLU A 75 17.99 1.88 -5.40
CA GLU A 75 19.04 2.90 -5.31
C GLU A 75 18.67 4.19 -6.04
N THR A 76 17.89 4.11 -7.11
CA THR A 76 17.38 5.30 -7.81
C THR A 76 16.37 6.04 -6.93
N HIS A 77 15.42 5.34 -6.30
CA HIS A 77 14.47 5.93 -5.34
C HIS A 77 15.21 6.59 -4.17
N LYS A 78 16.24 5.94 -3.64
CA LYS A 78 17.09 6.48 -2.58
C LYS A 78 17.77 7.80 -2.99
N LYS A 79 18.35 7.86 -4.20
CA LYS A 79 18.98 9.09 -4.71
C LYS A 79 17.96 10.22 -4.88
N GLU A 80 16.78 9.94 -5.45
CA GLU A 80 15.71 10.92 -5.62
C GLU A 80 15.24 11.49 -4.28
N ILE A 81 15.00 10.61 -3.30
CA ILE A 81 14.56 11.02 -1.95
C ILE A 81 15.66 11.81 -1.24
N ASN A 82 16.91 11.35 -1.26
CA ASN A 82 18.03 12.06 -0.63
C ASN A 82 18.26 13.46 -1.21
N ALA A 83 18.11 13.62 -2.52
CA ALA A 83 18.26 14.93 -3.16
C ALA A 83 17.17 15.92 -2.72
N ALA A 84 15.94 15.43 -2.58
CA ALA A 84 14.78 16.23 -2.18
C ALA A 84 14.73 16.47 -0.65
N PHE A 85 15.13 15.48 0.15
CA PHE A 85 14.96 15.42 1.61
C PHE A 85 16.25 14.90 2.29
N PRO A 86 17.35 15.67 2.25
CA PRO A 86 18.68 15.21 2.69
C PRO A 86 18.80 14.91 4.19
N SER A 87 17.81 15.28 5.00
CA SER A 87 17.74 14.97 6.43
C SER A 87 17.17 13.58 6.75
N VAL A 88 16.61 12.89 5.75
CA VAL A 88 15.98 11.58 5.91
C VAL A 88 17.00 10.50 5.60
N GLU A 89 17.25 9.59 6.55
CA GLU A 89 18.14 8.45 6.32
C GLU A 89 17.45 7.36 5.49
N ILE A 90 18.04 6.93 4.38
CA ILE A 90 17.42 5.94 3.48
C ILE A 90 18.25 4.66 3.41
N HIS A 91 17.59 3.54 3.74
CA HIS A 91 18.14 2.18 3.74
C HIS A 91 17.42 1.34 2.70
N THR A 92 18.17 0.72 1.79
CA THR A 92 17.63 -0.19 0.78
C THR A 92 17.86 -1.64 1.22
N ARG A 93 16.86 -2.51 1.01
CA ARG A 93 16.95 -3.94 1.34
C ARG A 93 16.27 -4.77 0.25
N CYS A 94 17.00 -5.74 -0.30
CA CYS A 94 16.49 -6.68 -1.30
C CYS A 94 16.14 -8.01 -0.61
N PHE A 95 14.86 -8.33 -0.47
CA PHE A 95 14.39 -9.60 0.09
C PHE A 95 12.91 -9.85 -0.24
N ASP A 96 12.49 -11.11 -0.23
CA ASP A 96 11.07 -11.48 -0.30
C ASP A 96 10.38 -11.12 1.01
N ALA A 97 9.31 -10.32 0.96
CA ALA A 97 8.54 -9.96 2.14
C ALA A 97 7.86 -11.16 2.84
N ALA A 98 7.80 -12.34 2.20
CA ALA A 98 7.36 -13.59 2.80
C ALA A 98 8.51 -14.43 3.42
N ASP A 99 9.76 -13.96 3.37
CA ASP A 99 10.90 -14.56 4.06
C ASP A 99 10.95 -14.07 5.52
N GLU A 100 10.67 -14.98 6.44
CA GLU A 100 10.57 -14.70 7.86
C GLU A 100 11.87 -14.16 8.47
N ASP A 101 13.01 -14.76 8.14
CA ASP A 101 14.30 -14.36 8.69
C ASP A 101 14.69 -12.97 8.20
N LYS A 102 14.40 -12.67 6.92
CA LYS A 102 14.69 -11.35 6.33
C LYS A 102 13.77 -10.25 6.84
N VAL A 103 12.49 -10.54 7.08
CA VAL A 103 11.56 -9.60 7.74
C VAL A 103 12.04 -9.30 9.16
N LYS A 104 12.48 -10.32 9.90
CA LYS A 104 13.06 -10.12 11.24
C LYS A 104 14.33 -9.27 11.18
N GLU A 105 15.24 -9.58 10.26
CA GLU A 105 16.52 -8.88 10.09
C GLU A 105 16.32 -7.36 9.87
N VAL A 106 15.39 -6.95 9.00
CA VAL A 106 15.15 -5.52 8.75
C VAL A 106 14.50 -4.81 9.95
N VAL A 107 13.65 -5.50 10.71
CA VAL A 107 13.06 -4.96 11.95
C VAL A 107 14.12 -4.82 13.03
N ASP A 108 14.98 -5.82 13.20
CA ASP A 108 16.08 -5.80 14.17
C ASP A 108 17.07 -4.67 13.84
N ASP A 109 17.40 -4.45 12.56
CA ASP A 109 18.29 -3.36 12.14
C ASP A 109 17.71 -1.97 12.48
N ALA A 110 16.38 -1.79 12.36
CA ALA A 110 15.72 -0.55 12.77
C ALA A 110 15.84 -0.32 14.29
N ILE A 111 15.63 -1.36 15.09
CA ILE A 111 15.78 -1.29 16.55
C ILE A 111 17.24 -1.05 16.94
N GLN A 112 18.18 -1.74 16.31
CA GLN A 112 19.61 -1.59 16.62
C GLN A 112 20.12 -0.17 16.31
N ARG A 113 19.71 0.42 15.19
CA ARG A 113 20.19 1.75 14.75
C ARG A 113 19.52 2.90 15.48
N TYR A 114 18.21 2.79 15.71
CA TYR A 114 17.40 3.93 16.14
C TYR A 114 16.75 3.73 17.51
N GLY A 115 16.82 2.54 18.09
CA GLY A 115 16.11 2.20 19.32
C GLY A 115 14.59 2.32 19.19
N ARG A 116 14.06 2.25 17.95
CA ARG A 116 12.63 2.41 17.66
C ARG A 116 12.25 1.88 16.28
N LEU A 117 10.99 1.45 16.19
CA LEU A 117 10.24 1.29 14.95
C LEU A 117 8.86 1.94 15.15
N ASP A 118 8.36 2.69 14.17
CA ASP A 118 7.10 3.44 14.31
C ASP A 118 6.04 3.02 13.30
N VAL A 119 6.46 2.70 12.07
CA VAL A 119 5.54 2.30 11.00
C VAL A 119 6.11 1.13 10.21
N PHE A 120 5.27 0.14 9.93
CA PHE A 120 5.54 -0.89 8.94
C PHE A 120 4.40 -0.92 7.92
N PHE A 121 4.67 -0.48 6.70
CA PHE A 121 3.75 -0.62 5.57
C PHE A 121 4.07 -1.87 4.77
N ALA A 122 3.36 -2.97 5.08
CA ALA A 122 3.43 -4.25 4.40
C ALA A 122 2.67 -4.19 3.08
N ASN A 123 3.32 -3.59 2.07
CA ASN A 123 2.72 -3.26 0.79
C ASN A 123 3.07 -4.22 -0.35
N ALA A 124 4.14 -5.02 -0.21
CA ALA A 124 4.49 -6.04 -1.20
C ALA A 124 3.30 -6.97 -1.51
N GLY A 125 3.17 -7.33 -2.80
CA GLY A 125 2.12 -8.23 -3.24
C GLY A 125 2.13 -8.48 -4.75
N ILE A 126 1.48 -9.58 -5.14
CA ILE A 126 1.37 -10.05 -6.53
C ILE A 126 -0.09 -10.35 -6.87
N VAL A 127 -0.46 -10.21 -8.15
CA VAL A 127 -1.82 -10.50 -8.65
C VAL A 127 -1.97 -11.94 -9.12
N GLY A 128 -0.90 -12.53 -9.66
CA GLY A 128 -0.97 -13.79 -10.39
C GLY A 128 -1.63 -13.63 -11.77
N ARG A 129 -1.99 -14.76 -12.38
CA ARG A 129 -2.64 -14.81 -13.70
C ARG A 129 -4.13 -14.45 -13.59
N THR A 130 -4.71 -13.94 -14.68
CA THR A 130 -6.16 -13.79 -14.83
C THR A 130 -6.72 -14.98 -15.61
N THR A 131 -7.15 -16.02 -14.90
CA THR A 131 -7.77 -17.23 -15.48
C THR A 131 -8.95 -17.70 -14.62
N LEU A 132 -9.71 -18.69 -15.11
CA LEU A 132 -10.78 -19.31 -14.33
C LEU A 132 -10.23 -20.01 -13.09
N PHE A 133 -11.02 -20.03 -12.01
CA PHE A 133 -10.59 -20.61 -10.75
C PHE A 133 -10.20 -22.10 -10.86
N SER A 134 -10.80 -22.82 -11.80
CA SER A 134 -10.52 -24.23 -12.10
C SER A 134 -9.13 -24.48 -12.69
N ASP A 135 -8.49 -23.45 -13.23
CA ASP A 135 -7.25 -23.58 -14.00
C ASP A 135 -6.01 -23.19 -13.17
N PHE A 136 -6.21 -22.78 -11.92
CA PHE A 136 -5.12 -22.57 -10.98
C PHE A 136 -4.68 -23.89 -10.38
N SER A 137 -3.38 -24.13 -10.37
CA SER A 137 -2.84 -25.19 -9.53
C SER A 137 -2.91 -24.79 -8.05
N LYS A 138 -2.86 -25.79 -7.15
CA LYS A 138 -2.71 -25.56 -5.72
C LYS A 138 -1.47 -24.71 -5.41
N ASP A 139 -0.37 -24.96 -6.12
CA ASP A 139 0.91 -24.26 -5.88
C ASP A 139 0.83 -22.79 -6.29
N GLU A 140 0.16 -22.48 -7.41
CA GLU A 140 -0.10 -21.10 -7.82
C GLU A 140 -0.98 -20.37 -6.80
N PHE A 141 -2.05 -21.03 -6.32
CA PHE A 141 -2.89 -20.49 -5.26
C PHE A 141 -2.08 -20.19 -4.00
N MET A 142 -1.28 -21.16 -3.54
CA MET A 142 -0.48 -21.03 -2.31
C MET A 142 0.65 -20.01 -2.44
N SER A 143 1.26 -19.86 -3.62
CA SER A 143 2.28 -18.84 -3.88
C SER A 143 1.70 -17.43 -3.71
N ILE A 144 0.51 -17.17 -4.29
CA ILE A 144 -0.19 -15.88 -4.14
C ILE A 144 -0.57 -15.64 -2.67
N MET A 145 -1.08 -16.67 -1.98
CA MET A 145 -1.38 -16.58 -0.55
C MET A 145 -0.12 -16.26 0.27
N ASN A 146 1.00 -16.91 -0.03
CA ASN A 146 2.25 -16.71 0.69
C ASN A 146 2.75 -15.26 0.56
N THR A 147 2.91 -14.76 -0.67
CA THR A 147 3.41 -13.40 -0.89
C THR A 147 2.45 -12.34 -0.34
N ASN A 148 1.14 -12.48 -0.54
CA ASN A 148 0.19 -11.43 -0.15
C ASN A 148 -0.26 -11.48 1.32
N THR A 149 -0.35 -12.68 1.90
CA THR A 149 -0.89 -12.89 3.26
C THR A 149 0.21 -13.05 4.27
N SER A 150 1.16 -13.97 4.02
CA SER A 150 2.25 -14.24 4.97
C SER A 150 3.11 -13.01 5.18
N SER A 151 3.37 -12.20 4.14
CA SER A 151 4.16 -10.97 4.29
C SER A 151 3.56 -9.96 5.28
N VAL A 152 2.23 -9.80 5.30
CA VAL A 152 1.55 -8.91 6.26
C VAL A 152 1.55 -9.53 7.65
N PHE A 153 1.34 -10.84 7.75
CA PHE A 153 1.42 -11.55 9.03
C PHE A 153 2.82 -11.43 9.65
N LEU A 154 3.88 -11.68 8.87
CA LEU A 154 5.26 -11.58 9.32
C LEU A 154 5.61 -10.14 9.71
N ALA A 155 5.21 -9.15 8.91
CA ALA A 155 5.36 -7.75 9.27
C ALA A 155 4.74 -7.47 10.65
N ALA A 156 3.52 -7.91 10.91
CA ALA A 156 2.89 -7.72 12.21
C ALA A 156 3.58 -8.50 13.35
N LYS A 157 3.97 -9.75 13.09
CA LYS A 157 4.64 -10.64 14.06
C LYS A 157 5.92 -10.01 14.62
N TYR A 158 6.73 -9.38 13.77
CA TYR A 158 8.01 -8.80 14.18
C TYR A 158 7.92 -7.30 14.51
N ALA A 159 7.12 -6.55 13.77
CA ALA A 159 7.01 -5.11 14.00
C ALA A 159 6.27 -4.78 15.30
N ALA A 160 5.26 -5.55 15.71
CA ALA A 160 4.50 -5.23 16.92
C ALA A 160 5.37 -5.28 18.19
N PRO A 161 6.18 -6.34 18.45
CA PRO A 161 7.17 -6.32 19.53
C PRO A 161 8.15 -5.15 19.44
N ALA A 162 8.74 -4.92 18.27
CA ALA A 162 9.67 -3.82 18.05
C ALA A 162 9.04 -2.43 18.29
N MET A 163 7.76 -2.26 17.97
CA MET A 163 7.02 -1.03 18.23
C MET A 163 6.69 -0.84 19.72
N MET A 164 6.73 -1.88 20.55
CA MET A 164 6.54 -1.77 22.00
C MET A 164 7.81 -1.38 22.75
N GLU A 165 8.99 -1.57 22.14
CA GLU A 165 10.26 -1.11 22.69
C GLU A 165 10.26 0.41 22.87
N THR A 166 10.70 0.86 24.04
CA THR A 166 10.84 2.27 24.38
C THR A 166 12.29 2.69 24.42
N SER A 167 12.55 3.97 24.14
CA SER A 167 13.87 4.58 24.18
C SER A 167 13.74 6.06 24.55
N PRO A 168 14.84 6.76 24.85
CA PRO A 168 14.78 8.20 25.12
C PRO A 168 14.08 9.01 24.01
N ASP A 169 14.23 8.61 22.75
CA ASP A 169 13.59 9.24 21.60
C ASP A 169 12.14 8.77 21.37
N LYS A 170 11.75 7.63 21.96
CA LYS A 170 10.41 7.03 21.87
C LYS A 170 9.96 6.56 23.27
N PRO A 171 9.49 7.47 24.13
CA PRO A 171 9.20 7.17 25.53
C PRO A 171 7.92 6.33 25.74
N HIS A 172 7.09 6.18 24.70
CA HIS A 172 5.84 5.43 24.76
C HIS A 172 5.84 4.29 23.76
N SER A 173 5.33 3.13 24.18
CA SER A 173 5.05 2.01 23.29
C SER A 173 3.99 2.40 22.26
N GLY A 174 4.11 1.86 21.05
CA GLY A 174 3.09 2.03 20.02
C GLY A 174 3.67 2.18 18.63
N GLY A 175 2.78 2.13 17.64
CA GLY A 175 3.16 2.19 16.23
C GLY A 175 1.99 1.88 15.32
N SER A 176 2.26 1.81 14.01
CA SER A 176 1.26 1.53 12.99
C SER A 176 1.74 0.50 12.00
N ILE A 177 1.04 -0.63 11.96
CA ILE A 177 1.18 -1.66 10.93
C ILE A 177 0.06 -1.46 9.91
N ILE A 178 0.43 -1.36 8.65
CA ILE A 178 -0.49 -1.10 7.55
C ILE A 178 -0.30 -2.22 6.53
N GLY A 179 -1.36 -2.97 6.24
CA GLY A 179 -1.36 -3.99 5.17
C GLY A 179 -2.00 -3.45 3.90
N THR A 180 -1.42 -3.77 2.74
CA THR A 180 -2.09 -3.53 1.44
C THR A 180 -3.02 -4.71 1.11
N ALA A 181 -4.31 -4.52 1.38
CA ALA A 181 -5.40 -5.38 0.89
C ALA A 181 -5.78 -4.99 -0.55
N SER A 182 -7.07 -5.06 -0.91
CA SER A 182 -7.62 -4.60 -2.18
C SER A 182 -9.15 -4.56 -2.10
N VAL A 183 -9.80 -3.77 -2.95
CA VAL A 183 -11.24 -3.96 -3.20
C VAL A 183 -11.60 -5.39 -3.60
N ALA A 184 -10.68 -6.13 -4.23
CA ALA A 184 -10.84 -7.56 -4.52
C ALA A 184 -11.04 -8.42 -3.27
N GLY A 185 -10.50 -7.99 -2.11
CA GLY A 185 -10.66 -8.70 -0.83
C GLY A 185 -11.99 -8.41 -0.13
N ILE A 186 -12.74 -7.39 -0.56
CA ILE A 186 -13.98 -6.97 0.10
C ILE A 186 -15.18 -6.89 -0.86
N ARG A 187 -14.99 -7.15 -2.16
CA ARG A 187 -16.03 -7.14 -3.20
C ARG A 187 -15.86 -8.33 -4.13
N SER A 188 -16.98 -8.86 -4.62
CA SER A 188 -16.98 -9.87 -5.67
C SER A 188 -16.51 -9.29 -7.01
N ASN A 189 -15.91 -10.14 -7.85
CA ASN A 189 -15.52 -9.85 -9.23
C ASN A 189 -14.49 -8.72 -9.42
N ALA A 190 -13.71 -8.38 -8.39
CA ALA A 190 -12.68 -7.34 -8.46
C ALA A 190 -11.24 -7.88 -8.58
N GLY A 191 -11.07 -9.21 -8.67
CA GLY A 191 -9.80 -9.88 -8.90
C GLY A 191 -9.97 -11.38 -9.14
N SER A 192 -8.87 -12.09 -9.44
CA SER A 192 -8.87 -13.56 -9.53
C SER A 192 -9.17 -14.18 -8.16
N THR A 193 -9.62 -15.45 -8.13
CA THR A 193 -9.97 -16.13 -6.88
C THR A 193 -8.81 -16.15 -5.87
N PRO A 194 -7.57 -16.55 -6.23
CA PRO A 194 -6.46 -16.55 -5.27
C PRO A 194 -6.10 -15.14 -4.78
N TYR A 195 -6.10 -14.15 -5.68
CA TYR A 195 -5.80 -12.77 -5.31
C TYR A 195 -6.84 -12.22 -4.32
N SER A 196 -8.12 -12.39 -4.63
CA SER A 196 -9.24 -11.95 -3.79
C SER A 196 -9.20 -12.62 -2.42
N ALA A 197 -8.97 -13.93 -2.37
CA ALA A 197 -8.82 -14.68 -1.12
C ALA A 197 -7.65 -14.15 -0.27
N SER A 198 -6.48 -13.93 -0.90
CA SER A 198 -5.31 -13.42 -0.18
C SER A 198 -5.53 -12.00 0.37
N LYS A 199 -6.20 -11.12 -0.38
CA LYS A 199 -6.48 -9.75 0.07
C LYS A 199 -7.61 -9.68 1.09
N ALA A 200 -8.55 -10.62 1.07
CA ALA A 200 -9.52 -10.81 2.15
C ALA A 200 -8.84 -11.28 3.45
N ALA A 201 -7.84 -12.17 3.34
CA ALA A 201 -7.06 -12.61 4.48
C ALA A 201 -6.31 -11.43 5.14
N VAL A 202 -5.75 -10.50 4.36
CA VAL A 202 -5.13 -9.27 4.90
C VAL A 202 -6.11 -8.43 5.72
N VAL A 203 -7.37 -8.30 5.29
CA VAL A 203 -8.41 -7.60 6.07
C VAL A 203 -8.67 -8.30 7.40
N SER A 204 -8.81 -9.63 7.36
CA SER A 204 -9.01 -10.44 8.57
C SER A 204 -7.81 -10.34 9.53
N LEU A 205 -6.57 -10.36 9.02
CA LEU A 205 -5.36 -10.18 9.82
C LEU A 205 -5.36 -8.81 10.51
N ALA A 206 -5.71 -7.73 9.82
CA ALA A 206 -5.77 -6.41 10.43
C ALA A 206 -6.78 -6.37 11.60
N GLN A 207 -7.97 -6.92 11.40
CA GLN A 207 -9.02 -6.98 12.42
C GLN A 207 -8.60 -7.82 13.63
N THR A 208 -8.12 -9.04 13.39
CA THR A 208 -7.82 -10.01 14.45
C THR A 208 -6.55 -9.67 15.23
N ILE A 209 -5.47 -9.26 14.55
CA ILE A 209 -4.22 -8.88 15.22
C ILE A 209 -4.41 -7.58 16.02
N SER A 210 -5.16 -6.61 15.48
CA SER A 210 -5.41 -5.35 16.21
C SER A 210 -6.05 -5.56 17.58
N TYR A 211 -6.94 -6.55 17.70
CA TYR A 211 -7.57 -6.91 18.96
C TYR A 211 -6.59 -7.58 19.93
N GLN A 212 -5.70 -8.44 19.43
CA GLN A 212 -4.68 -9.10 20.25
C GLN A 212 -3.63 -8.13 20.80
N LEU A 213 -3.46 -6.97 20.16
CA LEU A 213 -2.54 -5.90 20.58
C LEU A 213 -3.18 -4.87 21.53
N ALA A 214 -4.30 -5.22 22.17
CA ALA A 214 -4.97 -4.35 23.14
C ALA A 214 -4.00 -3.85 24.22
N GLY A 215 -4.02 -2.55 24.50
CA GLY A 215 -3.19 -1.91 25.52
C GLY A 215 -1.73 -1.64 25.13
N THR A 216 -1.26 -2.10 23.97
CA THR A 216 0.14 -1.92 23.53
C THR A 216 0.42 -0.55 22.89
N GLY A 217 -0.63 0.14 22.43
CA GLY A 217 -0.52 1.34 21.59
C GLY A 217 -0.20 1.06 20.12
N VAL A 218 -0.03 -0.20 19.73
CA VAL A 218 0.20 -0.60 18.33
C VAL A 218 -1.15 -0.76 17.61
N ARG A 219 -1.27 -0.11 16.45
CA ARG A 219 -2.46 -0.18 15.60
C ARG A 219 -2.18 -1.01 14.35
N VAL A 220 -3.20 -1.71 13.88
CA VAL A 220 -3.13 -2.50 12.64
C VAL A 220 -4.33 -2.15 11.77
N ASN A 221 -4.08 -1.71 10.54
CA ASN A 221 -5.13 -1.38 9.58
C ASN A 221 -4.79 -1.94 8.19
N ALA A 222 -5.81 -2.09 7.35
CA ALA A 222 -5.65 -2.48 5.96
C ALA A 222 -6.12 -1.36 5.04
N ILE A 223 -5.35 -1.07 3.99
CA ILE A 223 -5.82 -0.23 2.88
C ILE A 223 -6.32 -1.15 1.78
N CYS A 224 -7.50 -0.86 1.22
CA CYS A 224 -8.12 -1.58 0.11
C CYS A 224 -8.14 -0.68 -1.13
N PRO A 225 -7.05 -0.59 -1.91
CA PRO A 225 -7.03 0.20 -3.13
C PRO A 225 -8.02 -0.33 -4.17
N GLY A 226 -8.61 0.59 -4.94
CA GLY A 226 -9.33 0.30 -6.18
C GLY A 226 -8.39 0.07 -7.36
N LEU A 227 -8.84 0.45 -8.57
CA LEU A 227 -7.99 0.40 -9.76
C LEU A 227 -7.02 1.61 -9.77
N ILE A 228 -5.77 1.36 -9.39
CA ILE A 228 -4.71 2.38 -9.32
C ILE A 228 -3.76 2.21 -10.50
N GLU A 229 -3.40 3.28 -11.20
CA GLU A 229 -2.38 3.24 -12.25
C GLU A 229 -0.99 3.06 -11.62
N THR A 230 -0.42 1.86 -11.74
CA THR A 230 0.87 1.46 -11.18
C THR A 230 1.55 0.47 -12.13
N GLY A 231 2.78 0.02 -11.83
CA GLY A 231 3.42 -1.04 -12.61
C GLY A 231 2.58 -2.33 -12.67
N MET A 232 1.86 -2.66 -11.60
CA MET A 232 1.01 -3.86 -11.51
C MET A 232 -0.19 -3.83 -12.47
N THR A 233 -0.71 -2.65 -12.78
CA THR A 233 -1.89 -2.47 -13.64
C THR A 233 -1.54 -1.89 -15.02
N ALA A 234 -0.27 -1.61 -15.28
CA ALA A 234 0.21 -0.95 -16.50
C ALA A 234 -0.32 -1.61 -17.77
N SER A 235 -0.32 -2.94 -17.85
CA SER A 235 -0.83 -3.70 -18.99
C SER A 235 -2.32 -3.45 -19.28
N VAL A 236 -3.15 -3.26 -18.25
CA VAL A 236 -4.57 -2.92 -18.40
C VAL A 236 -4.73 -1.53 -19.00
N TYR A 237 -3.94 -0.56 -18.51
CA TYR A 237 -3.94 0.81 -19.01
C TYR A 237 -3.39 0.91 -20.44
N GLU A 238 -2.28 0.23 -20.73
CA GLU A 238 -1.67 0.14 -22.05
C GLU A 238 -2.62 -0.52 -23.06
N ALA A 239 -3.25 -1.64 -22.71
CA ALA A 239 -4.23 -2.30 -23.58
C ALA A 239 -5.47 -1.43 -23.81
N ALA A 240 -5.89 -0.62 -22.85
CA ALA A 240 -6.99 0.33 -23.04
C ALA A 240 -6.58 1.50 -23.94
N ARG A 241 -5.36 2.04 -23.77
CA ARG A 241 -4.79 3.08 -24.64
C ARG A 241 -4.68 2.60 -26.08
N ALA A 242 -4.10 1.43 -26.30
CA ALA A 242 -3.95 0.82 -27.62
C ALA A 242 -5.29 0.62 -28.35
N ARG A 243 -6.37 0.36 -27.61
CA ARG A 243 -7.74 0.19 -28.14
C ARG A 243 -8.55 1.49 -28.21
N GLY A 244 -7.96 2.64 -27.86
CA GLY A 244 -8.68 3.92 -27.77
C GLY A 244 -9.77 3.94 -26.69
N SER A 245 -9.74 3.00 -25.75
CA SER A 245 -10.75 2.82 -24.70
C SER A 245 -10.27 3.26 -23.32
N GLU A 246 -9.18 4.02 -23.21
CA GLU A 246 -8.65 4.51 -21.94
C GLU A 246 -9.71 5.29 -21.13
N LYS A 247 -10.57 6.08 -21.78
CA LYS A 247 -11.70 6.77 -21.14
C LYS A 247 -12.73 5.83 -20.50
N LYS A 248 -12.70 4.53 -20.82
CA LYS A 248 -13.55 3.51 -20.18
C LYS A 248 -12.95 3.01 -18.87
N ILE A 249 -11.67 3.24 -18.60
CA ILE A 249 -11.05 2.91 -17.31
C ILE A 249 -11.69 3.76 -16.23
N GLY A 250 -12.19 3.10 -15.18
CA GLY A 250 -12.90 3.78 -14.11
C GLY A 250 -14.25 4.37 -14.55
N GLN A 251 -14.82 4.00 -15.71
CA GLN A 251 -16.14 4.52 -16.11
C GLN A 251 -17.26 4.19 -15.10
N LEU A 252 -17.08 3.09 -14.35
CA LEU A 252 -17.99 2.66 -13.29
C LEU A 252 -17.69 3.32 -11.93
N ASN A 253 -16.49 3.88 -11.78
CA ASN A 253 -16.14 4.70 -10.63
C ASN A 253 -16.87 6.07 -10.75
N PRO A 254 -17.58 6.54 -9.70
CA PRO A 254 -18.13 7.88 -9.59
C PRO A 254 -17.17 9.02 -9.97
N LEU A 255 -15.88 8.88 -9.68
CA LEU A 255 -14.86 9.85 -10.07
C LEU A 255 -14.39 9.70 -11.53
N LYS A 256 -14.90 8.72 -12.28
CA LYS A 256 -14.69 8.51 -13.72
C LYS A 256 -13.22 8.41 -14.15
N ARG A 257 -12.35 7.95 -13.26
CA ARG A 257 -10.91 7.75 -13.52
C ARG A 257 -10.32 6.63 -12.67
N GLY A 258 -9.12 6.21 -13.04
CA GLY A 258 -8.24 5.45 -12.16
C GLY A 258 -7.75 6.28 -10.97
N GLY A 259 -7.46 5.60 -9.86
CA GLY A 259 -6.72 6.20 -8.76
C GLY A 259 -5.24 6.34 -9.08
N ARG A 260 -4.54 7.19 -8.34
CA ARG A 260 -3.09 7.38 -8.44
C ARG A 260 -2.40 6.83 -7.19
N ALA A 261 -1.15 6.39 -7.34
CA ALA A 261 -0.34 5.90 -6.23
C ALA A 261 -0.23 6.92 -5.08
N ASP A 262 -0.15 8.21 -5.40
CA ASP A 262 -0.14 9.31 -4.42
C ASP A 262 -1.39 9.34 -3.52
N GLU A 263 -2.56 8.97 -4.04
CA GLU A 263 -3.80 8.94 -3.25
C GLU A 263 -3.77 7.84 -2.19
N ILE A 264 -3.21 6.69 -2.54
CA ILE A 264 -3.02 5.59 -1.59
C ILE A 264 -1.93 5.93 -0.56
N ALA A 265 -0.82 6.52 -1.03
CA ALA A 265 0.29 6.95 -0.20
C ALA A 265 -0.13 7.96 0.88
N ARG A 266 -1.05 8.86 0.58
CA ARG A 266 -1.62 9.81 1.56
C ARG A 266 -2.42 9.14 2.66
N VAL A 267 -3.16 8.07 2.32
CA VAL A 267 -3.89 7.28 3.33
C VAL A 267 -2.90 6.46 4.17
N ALA A 268 -1.86 5.88 3.56
CA ALA A 268 -0.79 5.22 4.29
C ALA A 268 -0.11 6.18 5.28
N LEU A 269 0.25 7.39 4.83
CA LEU A 269 0.80 8.44 5.70
C LEU A 269 -0.16 8.80 6.84
N PHE A 270 -1.46 8.97 6.56
CA PHE A 270 -2.45 9.22 7.61
C PHE A 270 -2.46 8.10 8.65
N LEU A 271 -2.57 6.84 8.20
CA LEU A 271 -2.59 5.67 9.06
C LEU A 271 -1.28 5.47 9.85
N GLY A 272 -0.12 5.92 9.34
CA GLY A 272 1.16 5.90 10.06
C GLY A 272 1.42 7.11 10.96
N SER A 273 0.62 8.17 10.82
CA SER A 273 0.71 9.38 11.65
C SER A 273 -0.17 9.28 12.91
N ASP A 274 0.04 10.20 13.86
CA ASP A 274 -0.73 10.25 15.10
C ASP A 274 -2.17 10.76 14.89
N GLU A 275 -2.46 11.32 13.71
CA GLU A 275 -3.82 11.73 13.32
C GLU A 275 -4.79 10.54 13.21
N SER A 276 -4.27 9.32 13.12
CA SER A 276 -5.07 8.10 13.10
C SER A 276 -5.00 7.33 14.42
N SER A 277 -4.65 7.99 15.53
CA SER A 277 -4.49 7.38 16.86
C SER A 277 -5.69 6.57 17.36
N TYR A 278 -6.89 6.85 16.84
CA TYR A 278 -8.13 6.13 17.15
C TYR A 278 -8.68 5.28 16.00
N VAL A 279 -7.86 5.02 14.97
CA VAL A 279 -8.19 4.14 13.83
C VAL A 279 -7.42 2.85 13.98
N ASN A 280 -8.12 1.76 14.34
CA ASN A 280 -7.54 0.45 14.56
C ASN A 280 -8.48 -0.67 14.05
N GLY A 281 -7.91 -1.72 13.46
CA GLY A 281 -8.64 -2.87 12.92
C GLY A 281 -9.48 -2.58 11.67
N GLN A 282 -9.26 -1.45 10.99
CA GLN A 282 -10.13 -1.00 9.90
C GLN A 282 -9.61 -1.42 8.52
N ALA A 283 -10.55 -1.71 7.61
CA ALA A 283 -10.29 -1.89 6.19
C ALA A 283 -10.75 -0.65 5.41
N TRP A 284 -9.79 0.18 4.99
CA TRP A 284 -10.05 1.47 4.33
C TRP A 284 -10.15 1.29 2.82
N ALA A 285 -11.37 1.30 2.28
CA ALA A 285 -11.58 1.37 0.84
C ALA A 285 -11.09 2.73 0.30
N VAL A 286 -10.13 2.68 -0.62
CA VAL A 286 -9.62 3.87 -1.33
C VAL A 286 -9.76 3.60 -2.83
N ASP A 287 -11.01 3.63 -3.27
CA ASP A 287 -11.44 3.11 -4.57
C ASP A 287 -12.38 4.05 -5.32
N ALA A 288 -12.72 5.19 -4.69
CA ALA A 288 -13.69 6.15 -5.16
C ALA A 288 -15.10 5.55 -5.40
N ILE A 289 -15.47 4.53 -4.60
CA ILE A 289 -16.74 3.80 -4.64
C ILE A 289 -16.93 3.06 -5.96
N LEU A 290 -16.31 1.88 -6.12
CA LEU A 290 -16.66 0.97 -7.22
C LEU A 290 -18.09 0.37 -7.07
N GLN A 291 -18.84 0.73 -6.03
CA GLN A 291 -19.95 -0.07 -5.49
C GLN A 291 -21.33 0.07 -6.14
N ASN A 292 -21.67 1.13 -6.89
CA ASN A 292 -23.11 1.42 -7.12
C ASN A 292 -23.62 1.47 -8.57
N THR A 293 -22.80 1.16 -9.57
CA THR A 293 -23.30 1.16 -10.97
C THR A 293 -24.08 -0.10 -11.37
N SER A 294 -24.15 -1.13 -10.53
CA SER A 294 -24.82 -2.40 -10.88
C SER A 294 -26.20 -2.57 -10.23
N ILE A 295 -26.48 -2.00 -9.05
CA ILE A 295 -27.80 -2.15 -8.40
C ILE A 295 -28.83 -1.17 -8.98
N ILE A 296 -28.44 0.06 -9.33
CA ILE A 296 -29.39 1.04 -9.88
C ILE A 296 -29.68 0.80 -11.37
N LYS A 297 -28.73 0.22 -12.13
CA LYS A 297 -28.98 -0.15 -13.54
C LYS A 297 -29.78 -1.43 -13.71
N LEU A 298 -29.76 -2.35 -12.74
CA LEU A 298 -30.56 -3.56 -12.81
C LEU A 298 -32.06 -3.24 -12.70
N PHE A 299 -32.45 -2.29 -11.84
CA PHE A 299 -33.86 -1.89 -11.70
C PHE A 299 -34.36 -0.96 -12.81
N GLN A 300 -33.48 -0.21 -13.50
CA GLN A 300 -33.88 0.57 -14.69
C GLN A 300 -34.00 -0.28 -15.97
N PHE A 301 -33.42 -1.49 -16.01
CA PHE A 301 -33.54 -2.40 -17.15
C PHE A 301 -34.59 -3.50 -16.94
N ILE A 302 -34.93 -3.86 -15.70
CA ILE A 302 -35.96 -4.88 -15.39
C ILE A 302 -37.36 -4.26 -15.21
N GLY A 303 -37.47 -2.93 -15.15
CA GLY A 303 -38.73 -2.23 -14.92
C GLY A 303 -39.66 -2.03 -16.13
N SER A 304 -39.38 -2.61 -17.31
CA SER A 304 -40.26 -2.47 -18.48
C SER A 304 -40.76 -3.76 -19.12
N ASP A 305 -40.24 -4.94 -18.76
CA ASP A 305 -40.72 -6.20 -19.35
C ASP A 305 -40.37 -7.38 -18.43
N ALA A 306 -41.29 -7.75 -17.53
CA ALA A 306 -41.54 -9.12 -17.07
C ALA A 306 -42.36 -9.07 -15.77
N GLY A 307 -43.66 -9.32 -15.89
CA GLY A 307 -44.43 -9.79 -14.75
C GLY A 307 -43.96 -11.20 -14.40
N LEU A 308 -43.38 -11.39 -13.21
CA LEU A 308 -43.18 -12.71 -12.65
C LEU A 308 -43.38 -12.69 -11.13
N ASP A 309 -44.12 -13.72 -10.71
CA ASP A 309 -44.70 -14.05 -9.42
C ASP A 309 -43.66 -14.16 -8.29
N GLN A 310 -43.98 -13.61 -7.12
CA GLN A 310 -43.16 -13.74 -5.92
C GLN A 310 -43.57 -14.99 -5.15
N ARG A 311 -42.69 -16.01 -5.09
CA ARG A 311 -42.62 -16.95 -3.96
C ARG A 311 -41.17 -17.35 -3.69
N GLU A 312 -40.80 -17.04 -2.44
CA GLU A 312 -39.64 -17.39 -1.59
C GLU A 312 -38.30 -17.80 -2.24
#